data_AF-A0AAE6TWA6-F1
#
_entry.id   AF-A0AAE6TWA6-F1
#
_cell.length_a   1.000
_cell.length_b   1.000
_cell.length_c   1.000
_cell.angle_alpha   90.00
_cell.angle_beta   90.00
_cell.angle_gamma   90.00
#
_symmetry.space_group_name_H-M   'P 1'
#
loop_
_entity.id
_entity.type
_entity.pdbx_description
1 polymer ?
#
loop_
_entity_poly.entity_id
_entity_poly.type
_entity_poly.pdbx_seq_one_letter_code
_entity_poly.pdbx_strand_id
1 'polypeptide(L)' 'MPVKHVLKQIENYQRNVKIELLKRGITQRRLAKILGEDYVEISKAISFYQEPRFKRIRKEIDKYLGIKE' A
#
# COMPACT_ATOMS: atom_id res chain seq x y z
N MET A 1 6.79 -19.12 10.94
CA MET A 1 5.67 -18.30 11.46
C MET A 1 4.35 -18.90 10.96
N PRO A 2 3.28 -18.95 11.77
CA PRO A 2 2.00 -19.48 11.33
C PRO A 2 1.38 -18.57 10.25
N VAL A 3 0.89 -19.14 9.16
CA VAL A 3 0.29 -18.42 7.99
C VAL A 3 -0.74 -17.36 8.41
N LYS A 4 -1.51 -17.62 9.47
CA LYS A 4 -2.51 -16.70 10.02
C LYS A 4 -1.93 -15.35 10.46
N HIS A 5 -0.72 -15.33 11.01
CA HIS A 5 -0.08 -14.08 11.44
C HIS A 5 0.30 -13.19 10.25
N VAL A 6 0.76 -13.80 9.15
CA VAL A 6 1.14 -13.07 7.94
C VAL A 6 -0.09 -12.46 7.28
N LEU A 7 -1.18 -13.22 7.16
CA LEU A 7 -2.44 -12.72 6.60
C LEU A 7 -2.97 -11.52 7.41
N LYS A 8 -2.93 -11.60 8.74
CA LYS A 8 -3.35 -10.51 9.62
C LYS A 8 -2.50 -9.25 9.43
N GLN A 9 -1.19 -9.39 9.22
CA GLN A 9 -0.32 -8.24 8.94
C GLN A 9 -0.68 -7.58 7.61
N ILE A 10 -0.95 -8.37 6.56
CA ILE A 10 -1.38 -7.86 5.26
C ILE A 10 -2.70 -7.11 5.37
N GLU A 11 -3.70 -7.68 6.05
CA GLU A 11 -5.00 -7.04 6.28
C GLU A 11 -4.87 -5.72 7.04
N ASN A 12 -4.04 -5.69 8.09
CA ASN A 12 -3.77 -4.48 8.85
C ASN A 12 -3.12 -3.40 7.98
N TYR A 13 -2.14 -3.77 7.15
CA TYR A 13 -1.49 -2.84 6.23
C TYR A 13 -2.49 -2.23 5.25
N GLN A 14 -3.32 -3.06 4.60
CA GLN A 14 -4.36 -2.59 3.67
C GLN A 14 -5.34 -1.62 4.34
N ARG A 15 -5.74 -1.93 5.59
CA ARG A 15 -6.63 -1.08 6.38
C ARG A 15 -5.99 0.27 6.70
N ASN A 16 -4.72 0.26 7.11
CA ASN A 16 -3.98 1.48 7.42
C ASN A 16 -3.85 2.39 6.19
N VAL A 17 -3.46 1.82 5.04
CA VAL A 17 -3.41 2.56 3.78
C VAL A 17 -4.78 3.18 3.45
N LYS A 18 -5.87 2.42 3.59
CA LYS A 18 -7.23 2.94 3.35
C LYS A 18 -7.57 4.11 4.28
N ILE A 19 -7.25 4.01 5.57
CA ILE A 19 -7.50 5.08 6.55
C ILE A 19 -6.71 6.34 6.19
N GLU A 20 -5.43 6.22 5.86
CA GLU A 20 -4.59 7.38 5.53
C GLU A 20 -5.02 8.06 4.21
N LEU A 21 -5.48 7.28 3.23
CA LEU A 21 -6.07 7.83 2.01
C LEU A 21 -7.36 8.61 2.30
N LEU A 22 -8.23 8.08 3.17
CA LEU A 22 -9.46 8.74 3.58
C LEU A 22 -9.19 10.04 4.36
N LYS A 23 -8.25 10.02 5.31
CA LYS A 23 -7.83 11.23 6.06
C LYS A 23 -7.36 12.34 5.13
N ARG A 24 -6.71 11.99 4.03
CA ARG A 24 -6.21 12.93 3.02
C ARG A 24 -7.21 13.25 1.91
N GLY A 25 -8.41 12.65 1.93
CA GLY A 25 -9.44 12.86 0.90
C GLY A 25 -9.02 12.43 -0.51
N ILE A 26 -8.13 11.45 -0.64
CA ILE A 26 -7.65 10.96 -1.95
C ILE A 26 -7.98 9.48 -2.17
N THR A 27 -8.04 9.08 -3.44
CA THR A 27 -8.25 7.69 -3.84
C THR A 27 -6.92 7.02 -4.20
N GLN A 28 -6.89 5.68 -4.25
CA GLN A 28 -5.76 4.94 -4.79
C GLN A 28 -5.44 5.34 -6.25
N ARG A 29 -6.44 5.68 -7.07
CA ARG A 29 -6.21 6.19 -8.44
C ARG A 29 -5.48 7.52 -8.43
N ARG A 30 -5.83 8.41 -7.49
CA ARG A 30 -5.12 9.69 -7.33
C ARG A 30 -3.72 9.49 -6.78
N LEU A 31 -3.54 8.57 -5.84
CA LEU A 31 -2.22 8.16 -5.34
C LEU A 31 -1.33 7.67 -6.49
N ALA A 32 -1.86 6.81 -7.36
CA ALA A 32 -1.14 6.29 -8.53
C ALA A 32 -0.61 7.43 -9.41
N LYS A 33 -1.47 8.41 -9.73
CA LYS A 33 -1.06 9.62 -10.47
C LYS A 33 0.01 10.45 -9.76
N ILE A 34 -0.07 10.58 -8.44
CA ILE A 34 0.90 11.34 -7.64
C ILE A 34 2.27 10.64 -7.64
N LEU A 35 2.29 9.31 -7.56
CA LEU A 35 3.51 8.51 -7.54
C LEU A 35 4.04 8.18 -8.94
N GLY A 36 3.31 8.55 -10.01
CA GLY A 36 3.69 8.23 -11.39
C GLY A 36 3.55 6.75 -11.73
N GLU A 37 2.71 6.01 -10.99
CA GLU A 37 2.50 4.57 -11.13
C GLU A 37 1.13 4.25 -11.72
N ASP A 38 0.97 3.03 -12.23
CA ASP A 38 -0.34 2.52 -12.66
C ASP A 38 -1.22 2.15 -11.44
N TYR A 39 -2.53 2.38 -11.57
CA TYR A 39 -3.49 2.05 -10.50
C TYR A 39 -3.46 0.56 -10.11
N VAL A 40 -3.28 -0.34 -11.08
CA VAL A 40 -3.17 -1.78 -10.85
C VAL A 40 -1.89 -2.11 -10.08
N GLU A 41 -0.79 -1.42 -10.37
CA GLU A 41 0.49 -1.64 -9.67
C GLU A 41 0.42 -1.15 -8.21
N ILE A 42 -0.23 -0.01 -7.95
CA ILE A 42 -0.57 0.44 -6.59
C ILE A 42 -1.43 -0.60 -5.86
N SER A 43 -2.47 -1.12 -6.52
CA SER A 43 -3.37 -2.11 -5.91
C SER A 43 -2.65 -3.41 -5.55
N LYS A 44 -1.77 -3.91 -6.44
CA LYS A 44 -0.92 -5.09 -6.17
C LYS A 44 0.11 -4.83 -5.08
N ALA A 45 0.71 -3.64 -5.05
CA ALA A 45 1.63 -3.25 -4.00
C ALA A 45 0.94 -3.28 -2.63
N ILE A 46 -0.25 -2.69 -2.52
CA ILE A 46 -1.08 -2.69 -1.30
C ILE A 46 -1.50 -4.12 -0.93
N SER A 47 -1.76 -4.97 -1.92
CA SER A 47 -2.09 -6.39 -1.74
C SER A 47 -0.89 -7.29 -1.41
N PHE A 48 0.28 -6.70 -1.09
CA PHE A 48 1.48 -7.42 -0.65
C PHE A 48 2.08 -8.39 -1.67
N TYR A 49 1.93 -8.10 -2.97
CA TYR A 49 2.62 -8.84 -4.03
C TYR A 49 4.14 -8.82 -3.79
N GLN A 50 4.81 -9.95 -4.07
CA GLN A 50 6.17 -10.24 -3.59
C GLN A 50 7.27 -9.78 -4.54
N GLU A 51 6.93 -9.43 -5.78
CA GLU A 51 7.91 -9.01 -6.79
C GLU A 51 8.66 -7.74 -6.32
N PRO A 52 9.97 -7.61 -6.63
CA PRO A 52 10.80 -6.50 -6.16
C PRO A 52 10.24 -5.10 -6.48
N ARG A 53 9.56 -4.94 -7.63
CA ARG A 53 8.91 -3.67 -8.00
C ARG A 53 7.84 -3.24 -6.99
N PHE A 54 7.03 -4.18 -6.50
CA PHE A 54 5.94 -3.88 -5.57
C PHE A 54 6.46 -3.54 -4.17
N LYS A 55 7.62 -4.08 -3.80
CA LYS A 55 8.34 -3.65 -2.59
C LYS A 55 8.80 -2.19 -2.70
N ARG A 56 9.29 -1.75 -3.86
CA ARG A 56 9.66 -0.34 -4.10
C ARG A 56 8.44 0.58 -4.04
N ILE A 57 7.36 0.20 -4.73
CA ILE A 57 6.11 0.96 -4.72
C ILE A 57 5.54 1.08 -3.30
N ARG A 58 5.53 -0.01 -2.52
CA ARG A 58 5.10 0.05 -1.10
C ARG A 58 5.90 1.07 -0.30
N LYS A 59 7.22 1.11 -0.43
CA LYS A 59 8.05 2.12 0.26
C LYS A 59 7.68 3.55 -0.11
N GLU A 60 7.36 3.82 -1.38
CA GLU A 60 6.90 5.14 -1.81
C GLU A 60 5.50 5.46 -1.26
N ILE A 61 4.59 4.48 -1.23
CA ILE A 61 3.27 4.60 -0.58
C ILE A 61 3.43 4.93 0.90
N ASP A 62 4.30 4.19 1.60
CA ASP A 62 4.54 4.34 3.04
C ASP A 62 5.13 5.71 3.35
N LYS A 63 6.12 6.13 2.57
CA LYS A 63 6.72 7.48 2.66
C LYS A 63 5.70 8.57 2.41
N TYR A 64 4.88 8.44 1.37
CA TYR A 64 3.87 9.45 1.03
C TYR A 64 2.78 9.54 2.11
N LEU A 65 2.26 8.39 2.56
CA LEU A 65 1.19 8.31 3.56
C LEU A 65 1.69 8.51 4.99
N GLY A 66 2.99 8.42 5.25
CA GLY A 66 3.57 8.52 6.59
C GLY A 66 3.36 7.26 7.43
N ILE A 67 3.19 6.10 6.78
CA ILE A 67 3.09 4.80 7.45
C ILE A 67 4.51 4.39 7.82
N LYS A 68 4.79 4.26 9.12
CA LYS A 68 6.08 3.74 9.58
C LYS A 68 6.02 2.21 9.57
N GLU A 69 7.04 1.59 8.96
CA GLU A 69 7.35 0.16 9.10
C GLU A 69 7.55 -0.23 10.57
#